data_AF-A0A849CR52-F1
#
_entry.id   AF-A0A849CR52-F1
#
_cell.length_a   1.000
_cell.length_b   1.000
_cell.length_c   1.000
_cell.angle_alpha   90.00
_cell.angle_beta   90.00
_cell.angle_gamma   90.00
#
_symmetry.space_group_name_H-M   'P 1'
#
loop_
_entity.id
_entity.type
_entity.pdbx_description
1 polymer ?
#
loop_
_entity_poly.entity_id
_entity_poly.type
_entity_poly.pdbx_seq_one_letter_code
_entity_poly.pdbx_strand_id
1 'polypeptide(L)'
;MPKKDEVKSTSKWRGQPTKYKSEYVAQVKKLCLLGATDKDIANFFEVSESTLNNWKNEYPEFLESIKKGKMLADANVAERLYKRALGYEAPDVDIRVIENKIVETPLIKHYPPDPTSAIFWLKNRQPEKWRDKQVIDHTNSDSSLNRPTVIELVAPMVNADENPD
;
A
#
# COMPACT_ATOMS: atom_id res chain seq x y z
N MET A 1 -7.34 -47.21 49.49
CA MET A 1 -6.10 -46.47 49.17
C MET A 1 -5.85 -46.57 47.67
N PRO A 2 -5.25 -45.55 47.04
CA PRO A 2 -5.88 -44.78 45.95
C PRO A 2 -5.59 -45.27 44.52
N LYS A 3 -6.44 -44.80 43.59
CA LYS A 3 -6.38 -44.97 42.14
C LYS A 3 -5.06 -44.41 41.60
N LYS A 4 -4.40 -45.17 40.71
CA LYS A 4 -3.20 -44.72 39.98
C LYS A 4 -3.67 -43.85 38.81
N ASP A 5 -3.37 -42.57 38.88
CA ASP A 5 -3.72 -41.59 37.86
C ASP A 5 -2.97 -41.86 36.55
N GLU A 6 -3.72 -42.11 35.48
CA GLU A 6 -3.19 -42.13 34.11
C GLU A 6 -2.90 -40.69 33.65
N VAL A 7 -1.64 -40.35 33.50
CA VAL A 7 -1.23 -39.08 32.88
C VAL A 7 -1.34 -39.21 31.36
N LYS A 8 -2.47 -38.75 30.81
CA LYS A 8 -2.66 -38.59 29.36
C LYS A 8 -1.74 -37.47 28.85
N SER A 9 -0.75 -37.84 28.03
CA SER A 9 0.09 -36.92 27.26
C SER A 9 -0.77 -36.21 26.21
N THR A 10 -1.06 -34.92 26.40
CA THR A 10 -1.77 -34.09 25.42
C THR A 10 -0.77 -33.56 24.39
N SER A 11 -0.63 -34.27 23.26
CA SER A 11 0.16 -33.80 22.14
C SER A 11 -0.48 -32.53 21.53
N LYS A 12 0.06 -31.37 21.89
CA LYS A 12 -0.28 -30.09 21.25
C LYS A 12 0.18 -30.19 19.80
N TRP A 13 -0.77 -30.30 18.86
CA TRP A 13 -0.54 -30.18 17.43
C TRP A 13 0.08 -28.80 17.16
N ARG A 14 1.41 -28.73 17.21
CA ARG A 14 2.16 -27.58 16.71
C ARG A 14 2.09 -27.69 15.20
N GLY A 15 1.49 -26.69 14.56
CA GLY A 15 1.34 -26.62 13.10
C GLY A 15 2.68 -26.87 12.39
N GLN A 16 2.60 -27.24 11.12
CA GLN A 16 3.76 -27.54 10.28
C GLN A 16 4.79 -26.40 10.39
N PRO A 17 6.02 -26.66 10.87
CA PRO A 17 7.04 -25.63 10.95
C PRO A 17 7.42 -25.24 9.53
N THR A 18 7.00 -24.06 9.09
CA THR A 18 7.45 -23.49 7.83
C THR A 18 8.91 -23.11 8.00
N LYS A 19 9.80 -23.96 7.46
CA LYS A 19 11.25 -23.78 7.62
C LYS A 19 11.67 -22.57 6.80
N TYR A 20 11.77 -21.43 7.46
CA TYR A 20 12.45 -20.27 6.92
C TYR A 20 13.89 -20.64 6.52
N LYS A 21 14.30 -20.20 5.34
CA LYS A 21 15.68 -20.30 4.85
C LYS A 21 16.20 -18.90 4.59
N SER A 22 17.45 -18.64 4.98
CA SER A 22 18.12 -17.36 4.73
C SER A 22 18.20 -17.00 3.23
N GLU A 23 18.19 -18.01 2.35
CA GLU A 23 18.12 -17.83 0.89
C GLU A 23 16.86 -17.07 0.42
N TYR A 24 15.75 -17.14 1.18
CA TYR A 24 14.52 -16.44 0.86
C TYR A 24 14.69 -14.92 0.87
N VAL A 25 15.64 -14.40 1.65
CA VAL A 25 15.97 -12.96 1.67
C VAL A 25 16.34 -12.45 0.29
N ALA A 26 17.18 -13.20 -0.45
CA ALA A 26 17.62 -12.82 -1.79
C ALA A 26 16.50 -12.97 -2.83
N GLN A 27 15.67 -14.01 -2.70
CA GLN A 27 14.54 -14.26 -3.59
C GLN A 27 13.47 -13.18 -3.44
N VAL A 28 13.13 -12.83 -2.20
CA VAL A 28 12.16 -11.78 -1.89
C VAL A 28 12.62 -10.41 -2.35
N LYS A 29 13.90 -10.08 -2.21
CA LYS A 29 14.46 -8.85 -2.77
C LYS A 29 14.15 -8.74 -4.26
N LYS A 30 14.41 -9.82 -5.03
CA LYS A 30 14.17 -9.88 -6.47
C LYS A 30 12.67 -9.78 -6.79
N LEU A 31 11.81 -10.48 -6.04
CA LEU A 31 10.36 -10.40 -6.21
C LEU A 31 9.83 -8.97 -5.95
N CYS A 32 10.29 -8.30 -4.90
CA CYS A 32 9.92 -6.91 -4.64
C CYS A 32 10.40 -5.95 -5.73
N LEU A 33 11.57 -6.20 -6.34
CA LEU A 33 12.05 -5.42 -7.49
C LEU A 33 11.17 -5.60 -8.74
N LEU A 34 10.50 -6.73 -8.86
CA LEU A 34 9.52 -7.00 -9.91
C LEU A 34 8.13 -6.42 -9.59
N GLY A 35 7.96 -5.77 -8.42
CA GLY A 35 6.69 -5.19 -7.99
C GLY A 35 5.75 -6.19 -7.31
N ALA A 36 6.24 -7.35 -6.86
CA ALA A 36 5.42 -8.35 -6.17
C ALA A 36 4.86 -7.79 -4.85
N THR A 37 3.57 -8.01 -4.63
CA THR A 37 2.90 -7.69 -3.36
C THR A 37 3.18 -8.77 -2.31
N ASP A 38 2.89 -8.48 -1.04
CA ASP A 38 3.09 -9.45 0.04
C ASP A 38 2.26 -10.73 -0.18
N LYS A 39 1.10 -10.62 -0.85
CA LYS A 39 0.28 -11.76 -1.26
C LYS A 39 0.95 -12.59 -2.34
N ASP A 40 1.57 -11.95 -3.33
CA ASP A 40 2.31 -12.65 -4.39
C ASP A 40 3.54 -13.36 -3.84
N ILE A 41 4.22 -12.74 -2.87
CA ILE A 41 5.34 -13.34 -2.15
C ILE A 41 4.88 -14.55 -1.33
N ALA A 42 3.75 -14.45 -0.64
CA ALA A 42 3.17 -15.57 0.12
C ALA A 42 2.81 -16.74 -0.82
N ASN A 43 2.17 -16.45 -1.95
CA ASN A 43 1.85 -17.43 -2.99
C ASN A 43 3.11 -18.09 -3.57
N PHE A 44 4.18 -17.31 -3.82
CA PHE A 44 5.44 -17.83 -4.37
C PHE A 44 6.11 -18.87 -3.46
N PHE A 45 6.02 -18.69 -2.14
CA PHE A 45 6.55 -19.66 -1.17
C PHE A 45 5.53 -20.71 -0.74
N GLU A 46 4.33 -20.70 -1.32
CA GLU A 46 3.22 -21.58 -0.94
C GLU A 46 2.91 -21.52 0.57
N VAL A 47 3.03 -20.32 1.15
CA VAL A 47 2.74 -20.05 2.56
C VAL A 47 1.55 -19.11 2.71
N SER A 48 0.89 -19.18 3.87
CA SER A 48 -0.14 -18.20 4.20
C SER A 48 0.45 -16.80 4.43
N GLU A 49 -0.33 -15.75 4.19
CA GLU A 49 0.06 -14.37 4.53
C GLU A 49 0.42 -14.22 6.02
N SER A 50 -0.28 -14.95 6.90
CA SER A 50 0.01 -15.01 8.33
C SER A 50 1.41 -15.57 8.61
N THR A 51 1.82 -16.61 7.89
CA THR A 51 3.17 -17.17 7.99
C THR A 51 4.23 -16.17 7.54
N LEU A 52 3.99 -15.48 6.41
CA LEU A 52 4.90 -14.46 5.91
C LEU A 52 5.04 -13.31 6.92
N ASN A 53 3.95 -12.90 7.56
CA ASN A 53 3.98 -11.88 8.61
C ASN A 53 4.72 -12.35 9.87
N ASN A 54 4.61 -13.62 10.24
CA ASN A 54 5.43 -14.19 11.31
C ASN A 54 6.92 -14.15 10.94
N TRP A 55 7.29 -14.50 9.71
CA TRP A 55 8.68 -14.41 9.25
C TRP A 55 9.22 -12.98 9.28
N LYS A 56 8.40 -11.97 8.96
CA LYS A 56 8.78 -10.56 9.08
C LYS A 56 9.10 -10.15 10.53
N ASN A 57 8.39 -10.71 11.50
CA ASN A 57 8.59 -10.42 12.92
C ASN A 57 9.78 -11.20 13.50
N GLU A 58 9.94 -12.46 13.11
CA GLU A 58 11.01 -13.35 13.59
C GLU A 58 12.38 -13.05 12.96
N TYR A 59 12.41 -12.58 11.70
CA TYR A 59 13.64 -12.36 10.94
C TYR A 59 13.73 -10.91 10.44
N PRO A 60 14.41 -10.01 11.18
CA PRO A 60 14.58 -8.62 10.78
C PRO A 60 15.25 -8.43 9.42
N GLU A 61 16.21 -9.29 9.04
CA GLU A 61 16.87 -9.26 7.73
C GLU A 61 15.90 -9.50 6.57
N PHE A 62 14.92 -10.38 6.78
CA PHE A 62 13.88 -10.67 5.78
C PHE A 62 13.00 -9.45 5.54
N LEU A 63 12.56 -8.81 6.62
CA LEU A 63 11.77 -7.58 6.57
C LEU A 63 12.57 -6.42 5.97
N GLU A 64 13.87 -6.31 6.29
CA GLU A 64 14.74 -5.29 5.71
C GLU A 64 14.90 -5.48 4.19
N SER A 65 15.03 -6.72 3.73
CA SER A 65 15.10 -7.05 2.31
C SER A 65 13.84 -6.65 1.54
N ILE A 66 12.66 -6.92 2.10
CA ILE A 66 11.38 -6.47 1.52
C ILE A 66 11.34 -4.95 1.40
N LYS A 67 11.68 -4.24 2.48
CA LYS A 67 11.68 -2.76 2.49
C LYS A 67 12.65 -2.19 1.45
N LYS A 68 13.87 -2.70 1.40
CA LYS A 68 14.89 -2.30 0.41
C LYS A 68 14.44 -2.60 -1.01
N GLY A 69 13.85 -3.77 -1.25
CA GLY A 69 13.33 -4.16 -2.56
C GLY A 69 12.23 -3.23 -3.06
N LYS A 70 11.22 -2.96 -2.23
CA LYS A 70 10.13 -2.03 -2.55
C LYS A 70 10.63 -0.61 -2.79
N MET A 71 11.48 -0.10 -1.88
CA MET A 71 12.07 1.23 -2.03
C MET A 71 12.86 1.39 -3.33
N LEU A 72 13.61 0.37 -3.74
CA LEU A 72 14.39 0.42 -4.98
C LEU A 72 13.50 0.33 -6.23
N ALA A 73 12.43 -0.47 -6.17
CA ALA A 73 11.41 -0.49 -7.22
C ALA A 73 10.76 0.89 -7.39
N ASP A 74 10.32 1.49 -6.28
CA ASP A 74 9.73 2.84 -6.26
C ASP A 74 10.72 3.90 -6.76
N ALA A 75 11.99 3.81 -6.37
CA ALA A 75 13.04 4.71 -6.84
C ALA A 75 13.28 4.62 -8.35
N ASN A 76 13.26 3.41 -8.93
CA ASN A 76 13.39 3.22 -10.37
C ASN A 76 12.22 3.85 -11.14
N VAL A 77 10.99 3.68 -10.64
CA VAL A 77 9.81 4.32 -11.23
C VAL A 77 9.92 5.84 -11.14
N ALA A 78 10.33 6.37 -9.97
CA ALA A 78 10.52 7.80 -9.78
C ALA A 78 11.58 8.38 -10.73
N GLU A 79 12.70 7.68 -10.95
CA GLU A 79 13.76 8.09 -11.88
C GLU A 79 13.24 8.14 -13.34
N ARG A 80 12.51 7.10 -13.77
CA ARG A 80 11.92 7.04 -15.12
C ARG A 80 10.84 8.11 -15.32
N LEU A 81 10.01 8.33 -14.30
CA LEU A 81 8.99 9.38 -14.32
C LEU A 81 9.62 10.77 -14.40
N TYR A 82 10.70 11.01 -13.66
CA TYR A 82 11.45 12.26 -13.71
C TYR A 82 12.04 12.51 -15.10
N LYS A 83 12.68 11.49 -15.71
CA LYS A 83 13.18 11.56 -17.09
C LYS A 83 12.06 11.90 -18.08
N ARG A 84 10.88 11.30 -17.93
CA ARG A 84 9.72 11.59 -18.78
C ARG A 84 9.13 12.99 -18.53
N ALA A 85 9.15 13.47 -17.29
CA ALA A 85 8.72 14.83 -16.95
C ALA A 85 9.64 15.91 -17.55
N LEU A 86 10.93 15.64 -17.72
CA LEU A 86 11.89 16.54 -18.37
C LEU A 86 11.93 16.40 -19.90
N GLY A 87 11.48 15.26 -20.44
CA GLY A 87 11.80 14.84 -21.79
C GLY A 87 13.15 14.12 -21.84
N TYR A 88 13.27 13.14 -22.73
CA TYR A 88 14.50 12.37 -22.89
C TYR A 88 14.66 11.90 -24.33
N GLU A 89 15.90 11.62 -24.70
CA GLU A 89 16.25 11.04 -26.00
C GLU A 89 16.53 9.56 -25.82
N ALA A 90 16.00 8.73 -26.70
CA ALA A 90 16.30 7.29 -26.72
C ALA A 90 16.74 6.86 -28.12
N PRO A 91 17.73 5.96 -28.21
CA PRO A 91 18.07 5.33 -29.48
C PRO A 91 16.89 4.47 -29.94
N ASP A 92 16.50 4.67 -31.19
CA ASP A 92 15.48 3.90 -31.90
C ASP A 92 16.11 3.37 -33.19
N VAL A 93 15.57 2.30 -33.76
CA VAL A 93 16.08 1.72 -35.01
C VAL A 93 14.96 1.77 -36.04
N ASP A 94 15.21 2.50 -37.12
CA ASP A 94 14.32 2.50 -38.27
C ASP A 94 14.67 1.31 -39.16
N ILE A 95 13.80 0.30 -39.18
CA ILE A 95 13.99 -0.92 -39.97
C ILE A 95 13.28 -0.72 -41.31
N ARG A 96 14.07 -0.62 -42.39
CA ARG A 96 13.54 -0.53 -43.76
C ARG A 96 13.96 -1.76 -44.56
N VAL A 97 13.05 -2.28 -45.38
CA VAL A 97 13.36 -3.33 -46.35
C VAL A 97 13.58 -2.69 -47.71
N ILE A 98 14.82 -2.73 -48.19
CA ILE A 98 15.19 -2.27 -49.54
C ILE A 98 15.75 -3.48 -50.27
N GLU A 99 15.15 -3.85 -51.40
CA GLU A 99 15.62 -4.95 -52.26
C GLU A 99 15.86 -6.28 -51.51
N ASN A 100 14.88 -6.72 -50.70
CA ASN A 100 14.95 -7.93 -49.88
C ASN A 100 16.09 -7.96 -48.83
N LYS A 101 16.73 -6.82 -48.53
CA LYS A 101 17.70 -6.67 -47.44
C LYS A 101 17.13 -5.81 -46.34
N ILE A 102 17.32 -6.25 -45.10
CA ILE A 102 16.96 -5.50 -43.90
C ILE A 102 18.06 -4.48 -43.66
N VAL A 103 17.73 -3.18 -43.75
CA VAL A 103 18.64 -2.09 -43.45
C VAL A 103 18.18 -1.45 -42.15
N GLU A 104 19.01 -1.53 -41.12
CA GLU A 104 18.80 -0.91 -39.82
C GLU A 104 19.52 0.45 -39.79
N THR A 105 18.77 1.55 -39.68
CA THR A 105 19.36 2.89 -39.52
C THR A 105 19.18 3.36 -38.07
N PRO A 106 20.27 3.62 -37.33
CA PRO A 106 20.16 4.14 -35.96
C PRO A 106 19.61 5.57 -35.99
N LEU A 107 18.55 5.82 -35.24
CA LEU A 107 17.90 7.12 -35.09
C LEU A 107 17.86 7.51 -33.61
N ILE A 108 18.02 8.78 -33.30
CA ILE A 108 17.77 9.30 -31.95
C ILE A 108 16.36 9.88 -31.92
N LYS A 109 15.48 9.27 -31.12
CA LYS A 109 14.11 9.71 -30.97
C LYS A 109 13.98 10.60 -29.73
N HIS A 110 13.60 11.84 -29.96
CA HIS A 110 13.33 12.80 -28.90
C HIS A 110 11.90 12.64 -28.37
N TYR A 111 11.78 12.35 -27.09
CA TYR A 111 10.49 12.30 -26.38
C TYR A 111 10.31 13.63 -25.63
N PRO A 112 9.29 14.43 -25.97
CA PRO A 112 9.06 15.70 -25.30
C PRO A 112 8.66 15.51 -23.83
N PRO A 113 8.82 16.56 -23.00
CA PRO A 113 8.35 16.59 -21.63
C PRO A 113 6.86 16.22 -21.53
N ASP A 114 6.52 15.31 -20.62
CA ASP A 114 5.14 14.91 -20.33
C ASP A 114 4.57 15.79 -19.19
N PRO A 115 3.59 16.68 -19.47
CA PRO A 115 3.10 17.63 -18.47
C PRO A 115 2.39 16.94 -17.31
N THR A 116 1.73 15.80 -17.55
CA THR A 116 1.07 15.00 -16.52
C THR A 116 2.09 14.49 -15.51
N SER A 117 3.20 13.93 -16.00
CA SER A 117 4.31 13.44 -15.16
C SER A 117 4.92 14.56 -14.32
N ALA A 118 5.08 15.76 -14.91
CA ALA A 118 5.56 16.94 -14.20
C ALA A 118 4.58 17.41 -13.11
N ILE A 119 3.28 17.46 -13.40
CA ILE A 119 2.24 17.86 -12.44
C ILE A 119 2.20 16.88 -11.26
N PHE A 120 2.21 15.57 -11.50
CA PHE A 120 2.24 14.57 -10.42
C PHE A 120 3.49 14.72 -9.54
N TRP A 121 4.65 14.92 -10.14
CA TRP A 121 5.89 15.15 -9.40
C TRP A 121 5.82 16.39 -8.50
N LEU A 122 5.32 17.51 -9.04
CA LEU A 122 5.20 18.77 -8.32
C LEU A 122 4.15 18.71 -7.21
N LYS A 123 3.03 18.02 -7.43
CA LYS A 123 2.01 17.73 -6.39
C LYS A 123 2.59 16.96 -5.21
N ASN A 124 3.49 16.01 -5.48
CA ASN A 124 4.11 15.18 -4.44
C ASN A 124 5.23 15.91 -3.69
N ARG A 125 6.07 16.71 -4.37
CA ARG A 125 7.21 17.41 -3.74
C ARG A 125 6.90 18.81 -3.21
N GLN A 126 5.94 19.51 -3.79
CA GLN A 126 5.54 20.87 -3.43
C GLN A 126 4.02 20.95 -3.24
N PRO A 127 3.45 20.17 -2.30
CA PRO A 127 2.01 20.10 -2.12
C PRO A 127 1.39 21.46 -1.79
N GLU A 128 2.09 22.32 -1.04
CA GLU A 128 1.58 23.66 -0.71
C GLU A 128 1.29 24.55 -1.93
N LYS A 129 2.04 24.37 -3.02
CA LYS A 129 1.93 25.17 -4.24
C LYS A 129 1.10 24.50 -5.33
N TRP A 130 1.10 23.17 -5.38
CA TRP A 130 0.58 22.41 -6.52
C TRP A 130 -0.58 21.46 -6.18
N ARG A 131 -0.85 21.21 -4.89
CA ARG A 131 -2.00 20.37 -4.50
C ARG A 131 -3.30 21.09 -4.87
N ASP A 132 -4.25 20.32 -5.40
CA ASP A 132 -5.55 20.87 -5.75
C ASP A 132 -6.27 21.34 -4.48
N LYS A 133 -6.67 22.61 -4.45
CA LYS A 133 -7.43 23.19 -3.34
C LYS A 133 -8.92 22.89 -3.57
N GLN A 134 -9.47 21.93 -2.84
CA GLN A 134 -10.91 21.72 -2.79
C GLN A 134 -11.52 22.70 -1.78
N VAL A 135 -12.30 23.66 -2.26
CA VAL A 135 -13.18 24.47 -1.41
C VAL A 135 -14.53 23.77 -1.42
N ILE A 136 -14.84 23.07 -0.34
CA ILE A 136 -16.14 22.44 -0.14
C ILE A 136 -17.01 23.48 0.56
N ASP A 137 -17.95 24.06 -0.19
CA ASP A 137 -18.97 24.92 0.40
C ASP A 137 -20.13 24.05 0.89
N HIS A 138 -20.45 24.14 2.17
CA HIS A 138 -21.55 23.40 2.81
C HIS A 138 -22.83 24.25 2.81
N THR A 139 -23.22 24.77 1.66
CA THR A 139 -24.49 25.49 1.50
C THR A 139 -25.60 24.48 1.16
N ASN A 140 -26.26 23.96 2.21
CA ASN A 140 -27.51 23.24 2.05
C ASN A 140 -28.62 24.26 1.75
N SER A 141 -29.36 24.07 0.67
CA SER A 141 -30.52 24.92 0.31
C SER A 141 -31.62 24.95 1.38
N ASP A 142 -31.60 23.98 2.32
CA ASP A 142 -32.68 23.75 3.28
C ASP A 142 -32.35 24.17 4.72
N SER A 143 -31.16 24.77 5.00
CA SER A 143 -30.75 25.26 6.33
C SER A 143 -30.95 24.31 7.53
N SER A 144 -31.17 23.01 7.26
CA SER A 144 -31.67 22.03 8.24
C SER A 144 -30.64 21.65 9.30
N LEU A 145 -29.36 22.00 9.08
CA LEU A 145 -28.25 21.71 9.98
C LEU A 145 -27.88 22.87 10.92
N ASN A 146 -28.52 24.04 10.82
CA ASN A 146 -28.22 25.19 11.67
C ASN A 146 -29.31 25.49 12.72
N ARG A 147 -30.13 24.49 13.08
CA ARG A 147 -31.14 24.66 14.13
C ARG A 147 -30.46 24.50 15.49
N PRO A 148 -30.38 25.55 16.33
CA PRO A 148 -29.87 25.39 17.69
C PRO A 148 -30.78 24.40 18.44
N THR A 149 -30.19 23.41 19.09
CA THR A 149 -30.93 22.45 19.92
C THR A 149 -31.54 23.20 21.10
N VAL A 150 -32.86 23.38 21.11
CA VAL A 150 -33.59 23.94 22.23
C VAL A 150 -33.81 22.83 23.25
N ILE A 151 -33.15 22.92 24.41
CA ILE A 151 -33.35 22.02 25.54
C ILE A 151 -34.36 22.70 26.46
N GLU A 152 -35.60 22.20 26.50
CA GLU A 152 -36.59 22.63 27.50
C GLU A 152 -36.33 21.88 28.81
N LEU A 153 -35.94 22.62 29.86
CA LEU A 153 -35.84 22.08 31.21
C LEU A 153 -37.24 21.99 31.82
N VAL A 154 -37.87 20.83 31.74
CA VAL A 154 -39.14 20.56 32.43
C VAL A 154 -38.85 20.23 33.89
N ALA A 155 -39.34 21.07 34.81
CA ALA A 155 -39.28 20.77 36.24
C ALA A 155 -40.14 19.52 36.54
N PRO A 156 -39.66 18.58 37.37
CA PRO A 156 -40.48 17.43 37.75
C PRO A 156 -41.71 17.91 38.52
N MET A 157 -42.90 17.52 38.03
CA MET A 157 -44.16 17.79 38.72
C MET A 157 -44.13 17.10 40.09
N VAL A 158 -44.20 17.89 41.15
CA VAL A 158 -44.40 17.38 42.52
C VAL A 158 -45.87 16.99 42.61
N ASN A 159 -46.17 15.68 42.67
CA ASN A 159 -47.53 15.21 42.92
C ASN A 159 -47.91 15.61 44.34
N ALA A 160 -48.70 16.66 44.47
CA ALA A 160 -49.31 17.08 45.72
C ALA A 160 -50.61 16.28 45.92
N ASP A 161 -50.49 14.99 46.24
CA ASP A 161 -51.60 14.16 46.71
C ASP A 161 -51.07 13.13 47.73
N GLU A 162 -50.57 13.63 48.85
CA GLU A 162 -50.58 12.89 50.12
C GLU A 162 -51.19 13.85 51.15
N ASN A 163 -52.51 13.78 51.30
CA ASN A 163 -53.25 14.47 52.35
C ASN A 163 -53.06 13.72 53.67
N PRO A 164 -52.53 14.35 54.73
CA PRO A 164 -52.59 13.80 56.07
C PRO A 164 -53.87 14.33 56.75
N ASP A 165 -54.86 13.45 56.93
CA ASP A 165 -55.73 13.36 58.12
C ASP A 165 -56.70 12.17 57.98
#